data_AF-A0A3C1HG42-F1
#
_entry.id   AF-A0A3C1HG42-F1
#
_cell.length_a   1.000
_cell.length_b   1.000
_cell.length_c   1.000
_cell.angle_alpha   90.00
_cell.angle_beta   90.00
_cell.angle_gamma   90.00
#
_symmetry.space_group_name_H-M   'P 1'
#
loop_
_entity.id
_entity.type
_entity.pdbx_description
1 polymer ?
#
loop_
_entity_poly.entity_id
_entity_poly.type
_entity_poly.pdbx_seq_one_letter_code
_entity_poly.pdbx_strand_id
1 'polypeptide(L)'
;MNSHHFSRRTFLRGLGVTMALPWMESLTVWGDTPTGGARPASEAPVRLAVLFSGNGFHSREWWAKGEGKQMELGKVLSPLGDFREKMLFIRGLYNEEALKGNIHSSQTGNLLSGAPLASGGEIRSGTSIDQLMAQRYGNSTKVPSLVLGCEKSNPSVHKNYSMLYSSHISWSSPTTPTPLEIYPALAFDRL
;
A
#
# COMPACT_ATOMS: atom_id res chain seq x y z
N MET A 1 5.28 11.19 37.33
CA MET A 1 6.51 12.02 37.19
C MET A 1 6.90 11.99 35.72
N ASN A 2 6.72 13.10 35.00
CA ASN A 2 7.08 13.19 33.60
C ASN A 2 8.60 13.37 33.49
N SER A 3 9.31 12.32 33.06
CA SER A 3 10.71 12.43 32.70
C SER A 3 10.80 13.13 31.34
N HIS A 4 11.23 14.38 31.34
CA HIS A 4 11.42 15.17 30.12
C HIS A 4 12.83 14.92 29.56
N HIS A 5 12.91 14.42 28.33
CA HIS A 5 14.17 13.99 27.70
C HIS A 5 15.08 15.11 27.16
N PHE A 6 14.73 16.40 27.31
CA PHE A 6 15.53 17.50 26.76
C PHE A 6 15.70 18.68 27.71
N SER A 7 16.94 19.21 27.78
CA SER A 7 17.28 20.38 28.60
C SER A 7 16.89 21.69 27.91
N ARG A 8 16.49 22.71 28.69
CA ARG A 8 16.22 24.09 28.19
C ARG A 8 17.38 24.66 27.36
N ARG A 9 18.61 24.26 27.67
CA ARG A 9 19.81 24.68 26.94
C ARG A 9 19.90 24.06 25.54
N THR A 10 19.42 22.83 25.37
CA THR A 10 19.32 22.18 24.05
C THR A 10 18.30 22.90 23.17
N PHE A 11 17.16 23.27 23.74
CA PHE A 11 16.11 24.01 23.04
C PHE A 11 16.59 25.40 22.56
N LEU A 12 17.22 26.17 23.45
CA LEU A 12 17.71 27.52 23.11
C LEU A 12 18.89 27.50 22.11
N ARG A 13 19.69 26.43 22.08
CA ARG A 13 20.75 26.25 21.06
C ARG A 13 20.19 25.86 19.69
N GLY A 14 19.03 25.21 19.62
CA GLY A 14 18.38 24.82 18.37
C GLY A 14 17.57 25.94 17.70
N LEU A 15 17.17 26.98 18.46
CA LEU A 15 16.37 28.11 17.98
C LEU A 15 17.02 28.92 16.85
N GLY A 16 18.35 28.90 16.71
CA GLY A 16 19.04 29.53 15.57
C GLY A 16 18.99 28.73 14.26
N VAL A 17 18.58 27.46 14.32
CA VAL A 17 18.54 26.53 13.16
C VAL A 17 17.12 26.42 12.57
N THR A 18 16.11 26.96 13.24
CA THR A 18 14.69 26.83 12.86
C THR A 18 14.30 27.56 11.58
N MET A 19 15.10 28.54 11.12
CA MET A 19 14.85 29.22 9.83
C MET A 19 15.32 28.40 8.61
N ALA A 20 16.12 27.35 8.82
CA ALA A 20 16.73 26.57 7.73
C ALA A 20 16.19 25.13 7.61
N LEU A 21 15.40 24.66 8.59
CA LEU A 21 14.88 23.30 8.59
C LEU A 21 13.37 23.30 8.33
N PRO A 22 12.88 22.43 7.42
CA PRO A 22 11.46 22.11 7.35
C PRO A 22 10.95 21.79 8.75
N TRP A 23 9.83 22.40 9.12
CA TRP A 23 9.16 22.13 10.39
C TRP A 23 9.00 20.61 10.48
N MET A 24 9.54 19.99 11.53
CA MET A 24 9.50 18.53 11.71
C MET A 24 8.07 18.09 12.02
N GLU A 25 7.17 18.17 11.04
CA GLU A 25 5.73 17.88 11.17
C GLU A 25 5.46 16.43 11.59
N SER A 26 6.45 15.54 11.51
CA SER A 26 6.36 14.19 12.07
C SER A 26 6.51 14.12 13.60
N LEU A 27 6.89 15.22 14.25
CA LEU A 27 7.01 15.32 15.70
C LEU A 27 5.88 16.19 16.25
N THR A 28 5.17 15.67 17.24
CA THR A 28 4.25 16.47 18.04
C THR A 28 5.04 17.53 18.81
N VAL A 29 4.97 18.79 18.35
CA VAL A 29 5.63 19.92 19.03
C VAL A 29 4.82 20.29 20.27
N TRP A 30 5.51 20.83 21.29
CA TRP A 30 5.08 21.08 22.67
C TRP A 30 3.77 21.87 22.88
N GLY A 31 3.11 22.34 21.80
CA GLY A 31 1.83 23.05 21.85
C GLY A 31 0.62 22.25 21.38
N ASP A 32 0.79 21.04 20.83
CA ASP A 32 -0.28 20.30 20.15
C ASP A 32 -0.89 19.17 21.03
N THR A 33 -0.88 19.33 22.35
CA THR A 33 -1.69 18.50 23.26
C THR A 33 -3.14 18.94 23.16
N PRO A 34 -4.05 18.18 22.53
CA PRO A 34 -5.43 18.60 22.38
C PRO A 34 -6.10 18.57 23.74
N THR A 35 -6.55 19.72 24.23
CA THR A 35 -7.43 19.80 25.40
C THR A 35 -8.81 19.29 24.99
N GLY A 36 -9.08 18.00 25.28
CA GLY A 36 -10.41 17.40 25.19
C GLY A 36 -10.91 17.13 23.77
N GLY A 37 -10.89 15.87 23.35
CA GLY A 37 -11.71 15.32 22.25
C GLY A 37 -11.43 15.81 20.82
N ALA A 38 -10.65 16.87 20.63
CA ALA A 38 -10.23 17.31 19.31
C ALA A 38 -9.15 16.37 18.75
N ARG A 39 -9.34 15.90 17.51
CA ARG A 39 -8.26 15.19 16.79
C ARG A 39 -7.08 16.16 16.65
N PRO A 40 -5.85 15.73 16.98
CA PRO A 40 -4.65 16.53 16.75
C PRO A 40 -4.61 17.01 15.29
N ALA A 41 -4.18 18.26 15.08
CA ALA A 41 -4.02 18.82 13.74
C ALA A 41 -2.95 18.06 12.92
N SER A 42 -2.13 17.26 13.58
CA SER A 42 -0.95 16.58 13.05
C SER A 42 -1.02 15.04 13.04
N GLU A 43 -2.21 14.44 13.00
CA GLU A 43 -2.28 12.97 12.84
C GLU A 43 -1.83 12.52 11.45
N ALA A 44 -0.98 11.49 11.40
CA ALA A 44 -0.56 10.91 10.13
C ALA A 44 -1.79 10.39 9.37
N PRO A 45 -1.93 10.69 8.06
CA PRO A 45 -3.09 10.26 7.30
C PRO A 45 -3.15 8.73 7.23
N VAL A 46 -4.37 8.20 7.34
CA VAL A 46 -4.63 6.78 7.12
C VAL A 46 -4.35 6.46 5.65
N ARG A 47 -3.53 5.43 5.41
CA ARG A 47 -3.14 5.00 4.07
C ARG A 47 -3.63 3.58 3.82
N LEU A 48 -3.98 3.30 2.57
CA LEU A 48 -4.14 1.92 2.12
C LEU A 48 -2.82 1.43 1.53
N ALA A 49 -2.42 0.22 1.92
CA ALA A 49 -1.38 -0.54 1.25
C ALA A 49 -1.98 -1.86 0.75
N VAL A 50 -1.69 -2.19 -0.50
CA VAL A 50 -2.02 -3.51 -1.08
C VAL A 50 -0.74 -4.15 -1.54
N LEU A 51 -0.48 -5.38 -1.05
CA LEU A 51 0.72 -6.14 -1.34
C LEU A 51 0.35 -7.37 -2.16
N PHE A 52 1.10 -7.62 -3.23
CA PHE A 52 0.92 -8.76 -4.11
C PHE A 52 2.17 -9.65 -4.06
N SER A 53 1.95 -10.97 -3.94
CA SER A 53 3.00 -11.98 -4.02
C SER A 53 2.72 -12.90 -5.21
N GLY A 54 3.48 -12.74 -6.29
CA GLY A 54 3.43 -13.64 -7.44
C GLY A 54 3.85 -15.05 -7.00
N ASN A 55 2.98 -16.04 -7.20
CA ASN A 55 3.07 -17.43 -6.70
C ASN A 55 2.59 -17.66 -5.25
N GLY A 56 2.17 -16.63 -4.54
CA GLY A 56 1.57 -16.76 -3.21
C GLY A 56 2.57 -17.17 -2.13
N PHE A 57 2.14 -18.04 -1.22
CA PHE A 57 2.88 -18.45 -0.03
C PHE A 57 2.80 -19.96 0.18
N HIS A 58 3.64 -20.51 1.07
CA HIS A 58 3.58 -21.93 1.43
C HIS A 58 2.21 -22.29 2.02
N SER A 59 1.42 -23.06 1.27
CA SER A 59 -0.02 -23.25 1.52
C SER A 59 -0.34 -23.94 2.84
N ARG A 60 0.54 -24.82 3.34
CA ARG A 60 0.35 -25.50 4.64
C ARG A 60 0.57 -24.58 5.84
N GLU A 61 1.18 -23.41 5.63
CA GLU A 61 1.54 -22.45 6.68
C GLU A 61 0.86 -21.08 6.48
N TRP A 62 -0.02 -20.96 5.47
CA TRP A 62 -0.86 -19.78 5.23
C TRP A 62 -2.26 -20.02 5.79
N TRP A 63 -2.42 -19.86 7.10
CA TRP A 63 -3.70 -20.02 7.77
C TRP A 63 -3.75 -19.20 9.07
N ALA A 64 -4.97 -18.88 9.49
CA ALA A 64 -5.29 -18.35 10.80
C ALA A 64 -6.48 -19.12 11.40
N LYS A 65 -6.51 -19.28 12.72
CA LYS A 65 -7.60 -19.96 13.45
C LYS A 65 -7.95 -19.18 14.71
N GLY A 66 -9.23 -19.06 15.02
CA GLY A 66 -9.70 -18.22 16.12
C GLY A 66 -9.65 -16.73 15.78
N GLU A 67 -9.72 -15.89 16.81
CA GLU A 67 -9.85 -14.43 16.66
C GLU A 67 -9.18 -13.67 17.82
N GLY A 68 -8.95 -12.37 17.61
CA GLY A 68 -8.38 -11.47 18.60
C GLY A 68 -7.01 -11.94 19.12
N LYS A 69 -6.78 -11.81 20.43
CA LYS A 69 -5.52 -12.22 21.10
C LYS A 69 -5.23 -13.71 20.99
N GLN A 70 -6.27 -14.54 20.88
CA GLN A 70 -6.15 -15.99 20.84
C GLN A 70 -6.01 -16.53 19.41
N MET A 71 -5.91 -15.64 18.40
CA MET A 71 -5.72 -16.06 17.02
C MET A 71 -4.39 -16.82 16.86
N GLU A 72 -4.48 -18.05 16.39
CA GLU A 72 -3.34 -18.86 15.99
C GLU A 72 -3.01 -18.55 14.53
N LEU A 73 -1.72 -18.47 14.22
CA LEU A 73 -1.20 -18.15 12.89
C LEU A 73 -0.22 -19.22 12.44
N GLY A 74 -0.31 -19.63 11.17
CA GLY A 74 0.69 -20.47 10.54
C GLY A 74 2.05 -19.77 10.40
N LYS A 75 3.12 -20.54 10.17
CA LYS A 75 4.50 -20.05 10.23
C LYS A 75 4.80 -18.89 9.27
N VAL A 76 4.14 -18.84 8.11
CA VAL A 76 4.29 -17.74 7.13
C VAL A 76 3.84 -16.40 7.73
N LEU A 77 2.82 -16.43 8.57
CA LEU A 77 2.23 -15.23 9.19
C LEU A 77 2.85 -14.91 10.55
N SER A 78 3.87 -15.66 10.99
CA SER A 78 4.51 -15.45 12.30
C SER A 78 5.01 -14.01 12.55
N PRO A 79 5.52 -13.25 11.56
CA PRO A 79 5.90 -11.84 11.78
C PRO A 79 4.73 -10.92 12.10
N LEU A 80 3.49 -11.34 11.83
CA LEU A 80 2.28 -10.57 12.11
C LEU A 80 1.70 -10.87 13.52
N GLY A 81 2.37 -11.69 14.32
CA GLY A 81 1.89 -12.14 15.63
C GLY A 81 1.48 -11.02 16.58
N ASP A 82 2.21 -9.91 16.60
CA ASP A 82 1.91 -8.76 17.47
C ASP A 82 0.71 -7.93 16.98
N PHE A 83 0.24 -8.18 15.75
CA PHE A 83 -0.84 -7.44 15.11
C PHE A 83 -2.15 -8.21 15.05
N ARG A 84 -2.26 -9.40 15.65
CA ARG A 84 -3.42 -10.30 15.56
C ARG A 84 -4.77 -9.65 15.88
N GLU A 85 -4.82 -8.78 16.88
CA GLU A 85 -6.04 -8.05 17.25
C GLU A 85 -6.46 -6.98 16.22
N LYS A 86 -5.55 -6.62 15.31
CA LYS A 86 -5.75 -5.67 14.21
C LYS A 86 -5.84 -6.38 12.85
N MET A 87 -5.99 -7.71 12.84
CA MET A 87 -6.02 -8.51 11.63
C MET A 87 -7.40 -9.13 11.42
N LEU A 88 -7.82 -9.14 10.16
CA LEU A 88 -8.91 -9.98 9.66
C LEU A 88 -8.34 -10.94 8.64
N PHE A 89 -8.47 -12.24 8.88
CA PHE A 89 -8.03 -13.27 7.95
C PHE A 89 -9.22 -13.86 7.20
N ILE A 90 -9.32 -13.56 5.90
CA ILE A 90 -10.43 -14.01 5.05
C ILE A 90 -10.00 -15.24 4.26
N ARG A 91 -10.83 -16.30 4.30
CA ARG A 91 -10.64 -17.52 3.50
C ARG A 91 -11.73 -17.65 2.46
N GLY A 92 -11.38 -18.17 1.28
CA GLY A 92 -12.33 -18.41 0.20
C GLY A 92 -12.73 -17.17 -0.61
N LEU A 93 -12.13 -16.01 -0.34
CA LEU A 93 -12.26 -14.84 -1.21
C LEU A 93 -11.47 -15.08 -2.49
N TYR A 94 -12.13 -14.96 -3.64
CA TYR A 94 -11.50 -15.07 -4.96
C TYR A 94 -12.18 -14.11 -5.94
N ASN A 95 -11.48 -13.80 -7.03
CA ASN A 95 -12.03 -13.05 -8.16
C ASN A 95 -12.48 -14.05 -9.23
N GLU A 96 -13.78 -14.10 -9.54
CA GLU A 96 -14.32 -14.98 -10.57
C GLU A 96 -13.78 -14.65 -11.96
N GLU A 97 -13.54 -13.37 -12.26
CA GLU A 97 -12.94 -12.96 -13.54
C GLU A 97 -11.49 -13.42 -13.68
N ALA A 98 -10.78 -13.68 -12.57
CA ALA A 98 -9.43 -14.22 -12.60
C ALA A 98 -9.36 -15.70 -13.04
N LEU A 99 -10.50 -16.41 -13.06
CA LEU A 99 -10.60 -17.78 -13.56
C LEU A 99 -10.65 -17.84 -15.09
N LYS A 100 -10.81 -16.69 -15.76
CA LYS A 100 -10.89 -16.57 -17.22
C LYS A 100 -9.54 -16.09 -17.76
N GLY A 101 -8.99 -16.77 -18.77
CA GLY A 101 -7.76 -16.34 -19.45
C GLY A 101 -6.48 -17.01 -18.96
N ASN A 102 -5.34 -16.32 -19.10
CA ASN A 102 -4.02 -16.86 -18.74
C ASN A 102 -3.77 -16.73 -17.23
N ILE A 103 -3.28 -17.80 -16.59
CA ILE A 103 -3.03 -17.84 -15.13
C ILE A 103 -2.23 -16.63 -14.60
N HIS A 104 -1.21 -16.16 -15.31
CA HIS A 104 -0.38 -15.07 -14.83
C HIS A 104 -1.03 -13.71 -15.07
N SER A 105 -1.62 -13.51 -16.26
CA SER A 105 -2.29 -12.27 -16.63
C SER A 105 -3.54 -12.05 -15.78
N SER A 106 -4.37 -13.08 -15.63
CA SER A 106 -5.66 -12.99 -14.95
C SER A 106 -5.56 -13.03 -13.42
N GLN A 107 -4.48 -13.55 -12.83
CA GLN A 107 -4.29 -13.49 -11.37
C GLN A 107 -3.59 -12.21 -10.89
N THR A 108 -3.00 -11.44 -11.82
CA THR A 108 -2.27 -10.21 -11.53
C THR A 108 -3.05 -8.99 -12.01
N GLY A 109 -3.39 -8.97 -13.30
CA GLY A 109 -3.88 -7.80 -14.02
C GLY A 109 -5.23 -7.31 -13.55
N ASN A 110 -6.11 -8.18 -13.07
CA ASN A 110 -7.42 -7.75 -12.56
C ASN A 110 -7.53 -7.76 -11.03
N LEU A 111 -6.42 -7.96 -10.30
CA LEU A 111 -6.43 -8.13 -8.85
C LEU A 111 -7.14 -6.98 -8.14
N LEU A 112 -6.86 -5.73 -8.53
CA LEU A 112 -7.41 -4.54 -7.89
C LEU A 112 -8.58 -3.92 -8.67
N SER A 113 -8.83 -4.36 -9.91
CA SER A 113 -9.98 -3.86 -10.70
C SER A 113 -11.20 -4.77 -10.58
N GLY A 114 -11.01 -6.07 -10.35
CA GLY A 114 -12.08 -7.08 -10.41
C GLY A 114 -12.66 -7.28 -11.81
N ALA A 115 -12.16 -6.59 -12.82
CA ALA A 115 -12.74 -6.56 -14.17
C ALA A 115 -12.14 -7.65 -15.08
N PRO A 116 -12.88 -8.12 -16.10
CA PRO A 116 -12.31 -9.04 -17.10
C PRO A 116 -11.13 -8.41 -17.84
N LEU A 117 -10.24 -9.25 -18.37
CA LEU A 117 -9.13 -8.81 -19.21
C LEU A 117 -9.45 -9.04 -20.70
N ALA A 118 -9.22 -8.05 -21.54
CA ALA A 118 -9.31 -8.24 -22.98
C ALA A 118 -8.18 -9.12 -23.50
N SER A 119 -8.49 -9.92 -24.52
CA SER A 119 -7.54 -10.79 -25.22
C SER A 119 -7.12 -10.17 -26.56
N GLY A 120 -6.28 -10.85 -27.34
CA GLY A 120 -5.84 -10.36 -28.65
C GLY A 120 -4.77 -9.27 -28.56
N GLY A 121 -4.10 -9.12 -27.41
CA GLY A 121 -3.13 -8.05 -27.17
C GLY A 121 -3.76 -6.69 -26.86
N GLU A 122 -5.09 -6.57 -26.87
CA GLU A 122 -5.80 -5.37 -26.41
C GLU A 122 -5.52 -5.15 -24.91
N ILE A 123 -5.36 -3.89 -24.52
CA ILE A 123 -5.16 -3.46 -23.14
C ILE A 123 -6.49 -2.86 -22.64
N ARG A 124 -7.28 -3.70 -21.97
CA ARG A 124 -8.53 -3.32 -21.34
C ARG A 124 -8.84 -4.23 -20.14
N SER A 125 -9.08 -3.59 -19.00
CA SER A 125 -9.61 -4.17 -17.78
C SER A 125 -10.64 -3.20 -17.17
N GLY A 126 -10.36 -2.65 -15.99
CA GLY A 126 -11.13 -1.61 -15.32
C GLY A 126 -10.22 -0.76 -14.45
N THR A 127 -10.67 0.44 -14.07
CA THR A 127 -9.95 1.29 -13.12
C THR A 127 -9.86 0.56 -11.77
N SER A 128 -8.66 0.48 -11.21
CA SER A 128 -8.42 -0.25 -9.98
C SER A 128 -8.85 0.53 -8.74
N ILE A 129 -9.18 -0.17 -7.66
CA ILE A 129 -9.68 0.44 -6.42
C ILE A 129 -8.69 1.43 -5.80
N ASP A 130 -7.38 1.15 -5.88
CA ASP A 130 -6.32 2.02 -5.38
C ASP A 130 -6.30 3.36 -6.14
N GLN A 131 -6.57 3.33 -7.45
CA GLN A 131 -6.64 4.54 -8.27
C GLN A 131 -7.95 5.29 -8.07
N LEU A 132 -9.08 4.61 -7.86
CA LEU A 132 -10.32 5.27 -7.46
C LEU A 132 -10.18 5.97 -6.11
N MET A 133 -9.46 5.37 -5.16
CA MET A 133 -9.14 6.00 -3.88
C MET A 133 -8.22 7.20 -4.04
N ALA A 134 -7.16 7.09 -4.86
CA ALA A 134 -6.26 8.19 -5.15
C ALA A 134 -6.97 9.38 -5.82
N GLN A 135 -7.90 9.12 -6.75
CA GLN A 135 -8.70 10.15 -7.39
C GLN A 135 -9.62 10.89 -6.41
N ARG A 136 -10.14 10.19 -5.39
CA ARG A 136 -11.06 10.76 -4.40
C ARG A 136 -10.37 11.44 -3.22
N TYR A 137 -9.27 10.87 -2.74
CA TYR A 137 -8.63 11.26 -1.48
C TYR A 137 -7.16 11.68 -1.64
N GLY A 138 -6.59 11.59 -2.85
CA GLY A 138 -5.18 11.85 -3.10
C GLY A 138 -4.74 13.29 -2.86
N ASN A 139 -5.68 14.25 -2.81
CA ASN A 139 -5.37 15.64 -2.48
C ASN A 139 -5.06 15.86 -0.98
N SER A 140 -5.26 14.84 -0.13
CA SER A 140 -4.95 14.89 1.30
C SER A 140 -3.50 14.52 1.62
N THR A 141 -2.71 14.11 0.62
CA THR A 141 -1.29 13.74 0.76
C THR A 141 -0.46 14.35 -0.37
N LYS A 142 0.84 14.60 -0.14
CA LYS A 142 1.74 15.13 -1.19
C LYS A 142 1.79 14.21 -2.42
N VAL A 143 1.88 12.90 -2.16
CA VAL A 143 1.82 11.87 -3.19
C VAL A 143 0.45 11.18 -3.11
N PRO A 144 -0.38 11.25 -4.17
CA PRO A 144 -1.75 10.70 -4.14
C PRO A 144 -1.77 9.17 -4.24
N SER A 145 -0.78 8.57 -4.89
CA SER A 145 -0.65 7.12 -5.05
C SER A 145 0.82 6.76 -5.28
N LEU A 146 1.29 5.70 -4.62
CA LEU A 146 2.62 5.15 -4.81
C LEU A 146 2.49 3.69 -5.29
N VAL A 147 2.71 3.48 -6.59
CA VAL A 147 2.67 2.15 -7.21
C VAL A 147 4.10 1.65 -7.37
N LEU A 148 4.44 0.57 -6.67
CA LEU A 148 5.78 0.00 -6.63
C LEU A 148 5.79 -1.40 -7.24
N GLY A 149 6.94 -1.82 -7.76
CA GLY A 149 7.15 -3.18 -8.23
C GLY A 149 8.58 -3.67 -8.05
N CYS A 150 8.77 -4.98 -8.20
CA CYS A 150 10.08 -5.62 -8.07
C CYS A 150 10.78 -5.84 -9.43
N GLU A 151 10.04 -5.75 -10.54
CA GLU A 151 10.52 -6.07 -11.87
C GLU A 151 10.02 -5.04 -12.89
N LYS A 152 10.76 -4.87 -13.99
CA LYS A 152 10.36 -4.00 -15.09
C LYS A 152 9.13 -4.57 -15.79
N SER A 153 8.25 -3.68 -16.25
CA SER A 153 7.11 -4.09 -17.07
C SER A 153 7.57 -4.71 -18.39
N ASN A 154 6.88 -5.77 -18.81
CA ASN A 154 7.10 -6.42 -20.09
C ASN A 154 5.92 -6.16 -21.04
N PRO A 155 6.11 -5.41 -22.15
CA PRO A 155 5.05 -5.08 -23.10
C PRO A 155 4.80 -6.17 -24.17
N SER A 156 5.33 -7.38 -24.00
CA SER A 156 5.15 -8.49 -24.95
C SER A 156 3.73 -9.09 -24.90
N VAL A 157 3.43 -10.06 -25.76
CA VAL A 157 2.18 -10.83 -25.75
C VAL A 157 2.48 -12.30 -25.42
N HIS A 158 1.73 -12.88 -24.50
CA HIS A 158 1.86 -14.29 -24.11
C HIS A 158 0.48 -14.96 -24.01
N LYS A 159 0.31 -16.12 -24.67
CA LYS A 159 -0.97 -16.85 -24.79
C LYS A 159 -2.17 -15.92 -25.10
N ASN A 160 -2.01 -15.04 -26.09
CA ASN A 160 -3.03 -14.09 -26.54
C ASN A 160 -3.39 -12.95 -25.56
N TYR A 161 -2.62 -12.77 -24.48
CA TYR A 161 -2.79 -11.66 -23.54
C TYR A 161 -1.55 -10.76 -23.53
N SER A 162 -1.76 -9.46 -23.33
CA SER A 162 -0.66 -8.53 -23.08
C SER A 162 0.04 -8.89 -21.77
N MET A 163 1.37 -8.95 -21.77
CA MET A 163 2.18 -9.18 -20.57
C MET A 163 2.14 -7.98 -19.61
N LEU A 164 1.58 -6.84 -20.03
CA LEU A 164 1.27 -5.74 -19.11
C LEU A 164 0.31 -6.19 -18.01
N TYR A 165 -0.61 -7.11 -18.31
CA TYR A 165 -1.48 -7.73 -17.30
C TYR A 165 -0.72 -8.58 -16.28
N SER A 166 0.47 -9.07 -16.61
CA SER A 166 1.32 -9.81 -15.68
C SER A 166 2.33 -8.89 -14.97
N SER A 167 2.48 -7.65 -15.41
CA SER A 167 3.40 -6.67 -14.82
C SER A 167 2.73 -5.66 -13.90
N HIS A 168 1.41 -5.51 -13.95
CA HIS A 168 0.69 -4.47 -13.21
C HIS A 168 -0.51 -5.03 -12.46
N ILE A 169 -0.69 -4.57 -11.22
CA ILE A 169 -1.91 -4.78 -10.44
C ILE A 169 -2.80 -3.52 -10.39
N SER A 170 -2.25 -2.35 -10.77
CA SER A 170 -2.89 -1.03 -10.67
C SER A 170 -3.18 -0.44 -12.04
N TRP A 171 -4.35 0.20 -12.18
CA TRP A 171 -4.92 0.70 -13.43
C TRP A 171 -5.56 2.07 -13.23
N SER A 172 -4.95 3.12 -13.77
CA SER A 172 -5.44 4.50 -13.66
C SER A 172 -6.71 4.74 -14.49
N SER A 173 -6.92 3.93 -15.52
CA SER A 173 -8.14 3.87 -16.34
C SER A 173 -8.37 2.44 -16.82
N PRO A 174 -9.55 2.11 -17.40
CA PRO A 174 -9.80 0.78 -17.96
C PRO A 174 -8.79 0.34 -19.02
N THR A 175 -8.06 1.25 -19.65
CA THR A 175 -7.11 0.94 -20.73
C THR A 175 -5.68 1.38 -20.44
N THR A 176 -5.40 1.84 -19.21
CA THR A 176 -4.10 2.43 -18.85
C THR A 176 -3.59 1.81 -17.56
N PRO A 177 -2.54 0.96 -17.61
CA PRO A 177 -1.89 0.50 -16.39
C PRO A 177 -1.18 1.69 -15.72
N THR A 178 -1.20 1.73 -14.39
CA THR A 178 -0.50 2.77 -13.64
C THR A 178 1.01 2.49 -13.66
N PRO A 179 1.87 3.44 -14.04
CA PRO A 179 3.32 3.23 -14.03
C PRO A 179 3.83 2.79 -12.66
N LEU A 180 4.61 1.71 -12.63
CA LEU A 180 5.25 1.21 -11.42
C LEU A 180 6.67 1.78 -11.27
N GLU A 181 7.03 2.17 -10.04
CA GLU A 181 8.40 2.55 -9.68
C GLU A 181 9.13 1.32 -9.12
N ILE A 182 10.33 1.05 -9.63
CA ILE A 182 11.17 -0.10 -9.22
C ILE A 182 12.44 0.34 -8.50
N TYR A 183 12.74 1.64 -8.49
CA TYR A 183 13.91 2.19 -7.85
C TYR A 183 13.50 2.87 -6.53
N PRO A 184 13.86 2.31 -5.37
CA PRO A 184 13.48 2.87 -4.07
C PRO A 184 13.94 4.32 -3.88
N ALA A 185 15.10 4.70 -4.43
CA ALA A 185 15.60 6.07 -4.39
C ALA A 185 14.66 7.04 -5.11
N LEU A 186 14.19 6.70 -6.31
CA LEU A 186 13.24 7.53 -7.05
C LEU A 186 11.85 7.56 -6.40
N ALA A 187 11.45 6.48 -5.75
CA ALA A 187 10.23 6.48 -4.94
C ALA A 187 10.35 7.43 -3.74
N PHE A 188 11.51 7.47 -3.08
CA PHE A 188 11.80 8.36 -1.95
C PHE A 188 11.84 9.83 -2.39
N ASP A 189 12.48 10.15 -3.53
CA ASP A 189 12.59 11.52 -4.05
C ASP A 189 11.23 12.16 -4.40
N ARG A 190 10.16 11.34 -4.53
CA ARG A 190 8.79 11.82 -4.77
C ARG A 190 8.04 12.23 -3.50
N LEU A 191 8.50 11.82 -2.31
CA LEU A 191 7.84 12.05 -1.01
C LEU A 191 8.19 13.42 -0.40
#